data_AF-A0A847CBR4-F1
#
_entry.id   AF-A0A847CBR4-F1
#
_cell.length_a   1.000
_cell.length_b   1.000
_cell.length_c   1.000
_cell.angle_alpha   90.00
_cell.angle_beta   90.00
_cell.angle_gamma   90.00
#
_symmetry.space_group_name_H-M   'P 1'
#
loop_
_entity.id
_entity.type
_entity.pdbx_description
1 polymer ?
#
loop_
_entity_poly.entity_id
_entity_poly.type
_entity_poly.pdbx_seq_one_letter_code
_entity_poly.pdbx_strand_id
1 'polypeptide(L)'
;MNSETITEVVKKLVGEIQPYGASHVDDKRFENLKTICEVVDNLVSEIDRVAYENKDRQEFSMKQMADYASNFMTNTLGVAE
;
A
#
# COMPACT_ATOMS: atom_id res chain seq x y z
N MET A 1 -4.57 -6.86 15.61
CA MET A 1 -4.71 -5.44 15.22
C MET A 1 -5.49 -5.41 13.91
N ASN A 2 -6.55 -4.61 13.78
CA ASN A 2 -7.37 -4.56 12.56
C ASN A 2 -6.82 -3.50 11.58
N SER A 3 -7.26 -3.57 10.31
CA SER A 3 -6.81 -2.65 9.25
C SER A 3 -7.13 -1.18 9.56
N GLU A 4 -8.26 -0.89 10.20
CA GLU A 4 -8.67 0.46 10.61
C GLU A 4 -7.67 1.08 11.59
N THR A 5 -7.27 0.33 12.63
CA THR A 5 -6.30 0.80 13.63
C THR A 5 -4.95 1.10 12.99
N ILE A 6 -4.47 0.24 12.10
CA ILE A 6 -3.20 0.46 11.37
C ILE A 6 -3.29 1.73 10.53
N THR A 7 -4.42 1.89 9.81
CA THR A 7 -4.67 3.08 8.98
C THR A 7 -4.68 4.35 9.81
N GLU A 8 -5.29 4.35 10.99
CA GLU A 8 -5.28 5.49 11.91
C GLU A 8 -3.88 5.84 12.41
N VAL A 9 -3.08 4.83 12.77
CA VAL A 9 -1.69 5.05 13.22
C VAL A 9 -0.88 5.68 12.10
N VAL A 10 -0.95 5.13 10.87
CA VAL A 10 -0.22 5.68 9.72
C VAL A 10 -0.67 7.11 9.45
N LYS A 11 -1.97 7.41 9.47
CA LYS A 11 -2.50 8.78 9.29
C LYS A 11 -1.98 9.74 10.36
N LYS A 12 -1.91 9.31 11.63
CA LYS A 12 -1.37 10.13 12.73
C LYS A 12 0.12 10.41 12.56
N LEU A 13 0.88 9.47 12.01
CA LEU A 13 2.32 9.63 11.76
C LEU A 13 2.62 10.53 10.56
N VAL A 14 1.86 10.39 9.47
CA VAL A 14 2.07 11.17 8.24
C VAL A 14 1.48 12.58 8.34
N GLY A 15 0.32 12.73 8.96
CA GLY A 15 -0.41 13.99 9.06
C GLY A 15 -1.41 14.20 7.92
N GLU A 16 -2.02 15.39 7.90
CA GLU A 16 -3.07 15.75 6.93
C GLU A 16 -2.53 15.80 5.50
N ILE A 17 -3.30 15.25 4.55
CA ILE A 17 -2.96 15.21 3.12
C ILE A 17 -3.99 15.93 2.22
N GLN A 18 -5.17 16.25 2.75
CA GLN A 18 -6.24 16.86 1.96
C GLN A 18 -5.90 18.32 1.64
N PRO A 19 -6.05 18.81 0.40
CA PRO A 19 -5.83 20.22 0.09
C PRO A 19 -6.73 21.13 0.94
N TYR A 20 -6.16 22.22 1.43
CA TYR A 20 -6.84 23.24 2.22
C TYR A 20 -7.21 24.48 1.38
N GLY A 21 -6.36 24.85 0.41
CA GLY A 21 -6.53 26.04 -0.43
C GLY A 21 -5.71 27.25 0.03
N ALA A 22 -4.69 27.05 0.86
CA ALA A 22 -3.75 28.09 1.28
C ALA A 22 -2.32 27.57 1.19
N SER A 23 -1.48 28.21 0.36
CA SER A 23 -0.16 27.70 -0.04
C SER A 23 0.70 27.27 1.16
N HIS A 24 0.79 28.08 2.20
CA HIS A 24 1.60 27.77 3.39
C HIS A 24 1.15 26.50 4.14
N VAL A 25 -0.14 26.15 4.09
CA VAL A 25 -0.68 24.89 4.65
C VAL A 25 -0.48 23.76 3.65
N ASP A 26 -0.80 24.02 2.39
CA ASP A 26 -0.78 23.02 1.33
C ASP A 26 0.63 22.53 1.00
N ASP A 27 1.66 23.37 1.13
CA ASP A 27 3.05 22.96 0.98
C ASP A 27 3.39 21.83 1.97
N LYS A 28 2.97 21.97 3.24
CA LYS A 28 3.18 20.92 4.24
C LYS A 28 2.34 19.67 3.96
N ARG A 29 1.08 19.83 3.55
CA ARG A 29 0.20 18.70 3.22
C ARG A 29 0.65 17.96 1.96
N PHE A 30 1.29 18.65 1.02
CA PHE A 30 1.87 18.06 -0.17
C PHE A 30 3.08 17.19 0.17
N GLU A 31 3.95 17.62 1.08
CA GLU A 31 5.02 16.76 1.59
C GLU A 31 4.47 15.54 2.32
N ASN A 32 3.40 15.70 3.12
CA ASN A 32 2.73 14.56 3.75
C ASN A 32 2.11 13.60 2.71
N LEU A 33 1.54 14.14 1.62
CA LEU A 33 1.00 13.35 0.52
C LEU A 33 2.10 12.50 -0.16
N LYS A 34 3.28 13.09 -0.41
CA LYS A 34 4.43 12.33 -0.94
C LYS A 34 4.81 11.19 -0.01
N THR A 35 4.90 11.46 1.30
CA THR A 35 5.22 10.44 2.30
C THR A 35 4.20 9.29 2.32
N ILE A 36 2.89 9.57 2.29
CA ILE A 36 1.89 8.47 2.27
C ILE A 36 1.97 7.68 0.96
N CYS A 37 2.24 8.34 -0.17
CA CYS A 37 2.46 7.64 -1.44
C CYS A 37 3.66 6.70 -1.37
N GLU A 38 4.80 7.14 -0.81
CA GLU A 38 5.99 6.29 -0.60
C GLU A 38 5.69 5.11 0.35
N VAL A 39 4.92 5.33 1.42
CA VAL A 39 4.51 4.25 2.32
C VAL A 39 3.65 3.22 1.58
N VAL A 40 2.68 3.66 0.78
CA VAL A 40 1.83 2.77 -0.02
C VAL A 40 2.65 2.00 -1.05
N ASP A 41 3.58 2.66 -1.74
CA ASP A 41 4.46 2.04 -2.73
C ASP A 41 5.31 0.91 -2.13
N ASN A 42 5.92 1.16 -0.96
CA ASN A 42 6.68 0.15 -0.23
C ASN A 42 5.80 -1.05 0.18
N LEU A 43 4.58 -0.80 0.68
CA LEU A 43 3.67 -1.87 1.10
C LEU A 43 3.17 -2.70 -0.09
N VAL A 44 2.86 -2.04 -1.20
CA VAL A 44 2.45 -2.71 -2.45
C VAL A 44 3.60 -3.54 -3.01
N SER A 45 4.84 -3.03 -2.98
CA SER A 45 6.04 -3.76 -3.42
C SER A 45 6.29 -5.03 -2.59
N GLU A 46 6.05 -5.00 -1.28
CA GLU A 46 6.15 -6.20 -0.44
C GLU A 46 5.08 -7.25 -0.81
N ILE A 47 3.86 -6.83 -1.18
CA ILE A 47 2.80 -7.74 -1.65
C ILE A 47 3.17 -8.34 -3.00
N ASP A 48 3.65 -7.52 -3.94
CA ASP A 48 4.13 -7.94 -5.25
C ASP A 48 5.24 -9.00 -5.12
N ARG A 49 6.20 -8.76 -4.23
CA ARG A 49 7.27 -9.71 -3.94
C ARG A 49 6.74 -11.07 -3.49
N VAL A 50 5.71 -11.11 -2.64
CA VAL A 50 5.06 -12.37 -2.22
C VAL A 50 4.47 -13.10 -3.42
N ALA A 51 3.78 -12.39 -4.31
CA ALA A 51 3.23 -12.98 -5.53
C ALA A 51 4.35 -13.54 -6.43
N TYR A 52 5.36 -12.71 -6.74
CA TYR A 52 6.41 -13.03 -7.68
C TYR A 52 7.34 -14.15 -7.21
N GLU A 53 7.85 -14.10 -5.98
CA GLU A 53 8.80 -15.10 -5.46
C GLU A 53 8.16 -16.49 -5.25
N ASN A 54 6.82 -16.55 -5.16
CA ASN A 54 6.11 -17.79 -4.84
C ASN A 54 5.21 -18.30 -5.98
N LYS A 55 5.19 -17.64 -7.14
CA LYS A 55 4.29 -17.96 -8.26
C LYS A 55 4.37 -19.41 -8.75
N ASP A 56 5.57 -20.00 -8.70
CA ASP A 56 5.86 -21.36 -9.21
C ASP A 56 5.92 -22.43 -8.12
N ARG A 57 5.65 -22.05 -6.86
CA ARG A 57 5.64 -22.98 -5.71
C ARG A 57 4.54 -24.02 -5.87
N GLN A 58 4.86 -25.25 -5.48
CA GLN A 58 3.93 -26.39 -5.55
C GLN A 58 3.26 -26.67 -4.19
N GLU A 59 3.84 -26.16 -3.12
CA GLU A 59 3.31 -26.24 -1.76
C GLU A 59 2.01 -25.44 -1.68
N PHE A 60 0.88 -26.13 -1.45
CA PHE A 60 -0.46 -25.55 -1.51
C PHE A 60 -0.60 -24.25 -0.72
N SER A 61 -0.10 -24.20 0.51
CA SER A 61 -0.20 -23.00 1.37
C SER A 61 0.59 -21.81 0.81
N MET A 62 1.74 -22.04 0.22
CA MET A 62 2.56 -20.98 -0.40
C MET A 62 1.94 -20.52 -1.71
N LYS A 63 1.45 -21.44 -2.53
CA LYS A 63 0.75 -21.13 -3.77
C LYS A 63 -0.53 -20.33 -3.51
N GLN A 64 -1.29 -20.69 -2.47
CA GLN A 64 -2.46 -19.94 -2.03
C GLN A 64 -2.11 -18.47 -1.69
N MET A 65 -0.98 -18.24 -1.00
CA MET A 65 -0.54 -16.87 -0.69
C MET A 65 -0.16 -16.09 -1.94
N ALA A 66 0.59 -16.71 -2.86
CA ALA A 66 0.97 -16.11 -4.13
C ALA A 66 -0.25 -15.73 -4.98
N ASP A 67 -1.20 -16.65 -5.12
CA ASP A 67 -2.42 -16.45 -5.91
C ASP A 67 -3.31 -15.37 -5.29
N TYR A 68 -3.41 -15.32 -3.96
CA TYR A 68 -4.14 -14.25 -3.27
C TYR A 68 -3.50 -12.87 -3.51
N ALA A 69 -2.18 -12.78 -3.36
CA ALA A 69 -1.43 -11.54 -3.58
C ALA A 69 -1.57 -11.06 -5.04
N SER A 70 -1.35 -11.94 -6.02
CA SER A 70 -1.51 -11.64 -7.44
C SER A 70 -2.93 -11.16 -7.79
N ASN A 71 -3.95 -11.85 -7.25
CA ASN A 71 -5.34 -11.46 -7.42
C ASN A 71 -5.64 -10.08 -6.80
N PHE A 72 -5.09 -9.77 -5.62
CA PHE A 72 -5.25 -8.45 -5.01
C PHE A 72 -4.62 -7.35 -5.86
N MET A 73 -3.40 -7.55 -6.35
CA MET A 73 -2.71 -6.59 -7.22
C MET A 73 -3.51 -6.32 -8.50
N THR A 74 -3.93 -7.38 -9.19
CA THR A 74 -4.59 -7.26 -10.50
C THR A 74 -6.05 -6.80 -10.38
N ASN A 75 -6.84 -7.46 -9.54
CA ASN A 75 -8.30 -7.29 -9.54
C ASN A 75 -8.80 -6.25 -8.53
N THR A 76 -8.02 -5.95 -7.48
CA THR A 76 -8.38 -4.92 -6.49
C THR A 76 -7.68 -3.60 -6.77
N LEU A 77 -6.36 -3.62 -6.98
CA LEU A 77 -5.59 -2.40 -7.22
C LEU A 77 -5.52 -1.99 -8.70
N GLY A 78 -5.82 -2.90 -9.63
CA GLY A 78 -5.71 -2.62 -11.07
C GLY A 78 -4.27 -2.46 -11.53
N VAL A 79 -3.30 -2.99 -10.78
CA VAL A 79 -1.89 -3.00 -11.12
C VAL A 79 -1.61 -4.34 -11.78
N ALA A 80 -1.51 -4.35 -13.10
CA ALA A 80 -1.16 -5.55 -13.86
C ALA A 80 0.37 -5.72 -13.88
N GLU A 81 0.84 -6.96 -13.68
CA GLU A 81 2.20 -7.40 -14.02
C GLU A 81 2.50 -7.23 -15.52
#